data_AF-I2GN11-F1
#
_entry.id   AF-I2GN11-F1
#
_cell.length_a   1.000
_cell.length_b   1.000
_cell.length_c   1.000
_cell.angle_alpha   90.00
_cell.angle_beta   90.00
_cell.angle_gamma   90.00
#
_symmetry.space_group_name_H-M   'P 1'
#
loop_
_entity.id
_entity.type
_entity.pdbx_description
1 polymer ?
#
loop_
_entity_poly.entity_id
_entity_poly.type
_entity_poly.pdbx_seq_one_letter_code
_entity_poly.pdbx_strand_id
1 'polypeptide(L)'
;MKKFLIKGLLLATLAVTNFACEDDLKYGELVRDNRPAVPVTFQGATTYGGNPFIEIQASGPGTIRFTLSIPESTGRTIREITTVAGGGTGINAATLNTASAKYNTAPIPGNGTTAVFETTLAAFRTKYPSVATTVSPNPASPREIAFIFLITLDNGDQIVTQQVRVRIL
;
A
#
# COMPACT_ATOMS: atom_id res chain seq x y z
N MET A 1 38.61 11.51 -48.22
CA MET A 1 38.23 10.18 -47.67
C MET A 1 38.57 10.00 -46.19
N LYS A 2 39.81 10.24 -45.73
CA LYS A 2 40.18 10.11 -44.29
C LYS A 2 39.26 10.85 -43.29
N LYS A 3 38.80 12.06 -43.63
CA LYS A 3 37.93 12.87 -42.74
C LYS A 3 36.51 12.29 -42.55
N PHE A 4 35.98 11.54 -43.52
CA PHE A 4 34.66 10.91 -43.41
C PHE A 4 34.74 9.61 -42.62
N LEU A 5 35.82 8.85 -42.76
CA LEU A 5 36.12 7.67 -41.94
C LEU A 5 36.27 8.03 -40.46
N ILE A 6 37.00 9.11 -40.14
CA ILE A 6 37.17 9.57 -38.75
C ILE A 6 35.83 9.99 -38.13
N LYS A 7 34.99 10.73 -38.88
CA LYS A 7 33.66 11.15 -38.41
C LYS A 7 32.71 9.98 -38.22
N GLY A 8 32.72 9.01 -39.14
CA GLY A 8 31.93 7.78 -39.01
C GLY A 8 32.36 6.94 -37.81
N LEU A 9 33.67 6.83 -37.56
CA LEU A 9 34.22 6.13 -36.42
C LEU A 9 33.85 6.82 -35.08
N LEU A 10 33.90 8.15 -35.04
CA LEU A 10 33.48 8.95 -33.88
C LEU A 10 31.98 8.82 -33.58
N LEU A 11 31.13 8.79 -34.60
CA LEU A 11 29.69 8.61 -34.43
C LEU A 11 29.35 7.18 -33.98
N ALA A 12 30.05 6.18 -34.53
CA ALA A 12 29.91 4.79 -34.10
C ALA A 12 30.36 4.62 -32.65
N THR A 13 31.49 5.22 -32.25
CA THR A 13 31.97 5.16 -30.85
C THR A 13 31.02 5.85 -29.88
N LEU A 14 30.40 6.97 -30.26
CA LEU A 14 29.38 7.64 -29.44
C LEU A 14 28.11 6.79 -29.26
N ALA A 15 27.75 5.97 -30.26
CA ALA A 15 26.57 5.10 -30.20
C ALA A 15 26.77 3.89 -29.26
N VAL A 16 27.98 3.31 -29.19
CA VAL A 16 28.29 2.19 -28.27
C VAL A 16 28.58 2.63 -26.83
N THR A 17 28.77 3.92 -26.54
CA THR A 17 28.95 4.39 -25.15
C THR A 17 27.64 4.77 -24.45
N ASN A 18 26.48 4.64 -25.11
CA ASN A 18 25.15 4.97 -24.57
C ASN A 18 24.40 3.75 -23.99
N PHE A 19 25.09 2.71 -23.50
CA PHE A 19 24.45 1.65 -22.71
C PHE A 19 24.11 2.14 -21.29
N ALA A 20 23.17 3.07 -21.19
CA ALA A 20 22.69 3.62 -19.92
C ALA A 20 21.74 2.68 -19.14
N CYS A 21 21.99 1.37 -19.16
CA CYS A 21 21.17 0.37 -18.46
C CYS A 21 21.97 -0.61 -17.59
N GLU A 22 23.28 -0.41 -17.38
CA GLU A 22 24.00 -1.29 -16.44
C GLU A 22 23.41 -1.17 -15.03
N ASP A 23 23.05 0.04 -14.60
CA ASP A 23 22.44 0.26 -13.30
C ASP A 23 21.02 -0.35 -13.19
N ASP A 24 20.22 -0.31 -14.26
CA ASP A 24 18.91 -0.98 -14.30
C ASP A 24 19.02 -2.51 -14.27
N LEU A 25 20.10 -3.09 -14.81
CA LEU A 25 20.34 -4.54 -14.81
C LEU A 25 21.02 -5.04 -13.53
N LYS A 26 21.86 -4.20 -12.90
CA LYS A 26 22.70 -4.54 -11.74
C LYS A 26 22.08 -4.11 -10.42
N TYR A 27 21.42 -2.95 -10.42
CA TYR A 27 20.72 -2.39 -9.26
C TYR A 27 19.21 -2.37 -9.45
N GLY A 28 18.66 -2.82 -10.60
CA GLY A 28 17.22 -2.77 -10.85
C GLY A 28 16.35 -3.39 -9.76
N GLU A 29 16.80 -4.47 -9.11
CA GLU A 29 16.09 -5.04 -7.94
C GLU A 29 16.20 -4.18 -6.67
N LEU A 30 17.25 -3.37 -6.55
CA LEU A 30 17.50 -2.43 -5.46
C LEU A 30 16.86 -1.04 -5.66
N VAL A 31 16.65 -0.63 -6.92
CA VAL A 31 16.04 0.68 -7.26
C VAL A 31 14.57 0.57 -7.70
N ARG A 32 14.04 -0.66 -7.88
CA ARG A 32 12.61 -0.88 -8.10
C ARG A 32 11.85 -0.88 -6.79
N ASP A 33 10.67 -0.27 -6.82
CA ASP A 33 9.66 -0.49 -5.78
C ASP A 33 9.44 -2.00 -5.67
N ASN A 34 9.73 -2.58 -4.50
CA ASN A 34 9.43 -3.97 -4.21
C ASN A 34 7.90 -4.13 -4.20
N ARG A 35 7.35 -4.59 -5.33
CA ARG A 35 5.93 -4.85 -5.49
C ARG A 35 5.67 -6.33 -5.28
N PRO A 36 4.67 -6.71 -4.48
CA PRO A 36 4.31 -8.11 -4.33
C PRO A 36 3.89 -8.68 -5.69
N ALA A 37 4.25 -9.93 -5.95
CA ALA A 37 3.88 -10.63 -7.18
C ALA A 37 2.35 -10.66 -7.39
N VAL A 38 1.59 -10.69 -6.30
CA VAL A 38 0.13 -10.54 -6.29
C VAL A 38 -0.19 -9.15 -5.74
N PRO A 39 -0.64 -8.20 -6.58
CA PRO A 39 -0.95 -6.86 -6.12
C PRO A 39 -2.27 -6.85 -5.34
N VAL A 40 -2.29 -6.15 -4.20
CA VAL A 40 -3.49 -5.93 -3.40
C VAL A 40 -4.01 -4.53 -3.66
N THR A 41 -5.29 -4.43 -3.99
CA THR A 41 -6.01 -3.18 -4.21
C THR A 41 -7.11 -3.01 -3.15
N PHE A 42 -7.56 -1.77 -2.98
CA PHE A 42 -8.61 -1.42 -2.02
C PHE A 42 -9.80 -0.86 -2.80
N GLN A 43 -10.82 -1.68 -2.99
CA GLN A 43 -12.01 -1.28 -3.76
C GLN A 43 -12.73 -0.13 -3.05
N GLY A 44 -13.10 0.90 -3.82
CA GLY A 44 -13.73 2.12 -3.30
C GLY A 44 -12.77 3.10 -2.63
N ALA A 45 -11.47 2.81 -2.56
CA ALA A 45 -10.47 3.78 -2.10
C ALA A 45 -10.03 4.70 -3.25
N THR A 46 -9.77 5.96 -2.90
CA THR A 46 -9.20 6.97 -3.81
C THR A 46 -7.67 6.97 -3.69
N THR A 47 -6.96 7.16 -4.80
CA THR A 47 -5.51 7.37 -4.82
C THR A 47 -5.13 8.48 -5.80
N TYR A 48 -4.22 9.36 -5.39
CA TYR A 48 -3.66 10.46 -6.20
C TYR A 48 -2.13 10.40 -6.19
N GLY A 49 -1.55 9.23 -6.48
CA GLY A 49 -0.09 9.02 -6.43
C GLY A 49 0.48 8.87 -5.02
N GLY A 50 -0.38 8.63 -4.03
CA GLY A 50 -0.02 8.34 -2.64
C GLY A 50 -0.85 7.18 -2.07
N ASN A 51 -0.73 6.99 -0.75
CA ASN A 51 -1.44 5.92 -0.03
C ASN A 51 -2.95 5.99 -0.31
N PRO A 52 -3.60 4.88 -0.73
CA PRO A 52 -5.04 4.86 -0.96
C PRO A 52 -5.81 5.27 0.30
N PHE A 53 -6.93 5.96 0.13
CA PHE A 53 -7.72 6.42 1.27
C PHE A 53 -9.23 6.32 1.03
N ILE A 54 -9.98 6.22 2.12
CA ILE A 54 -11.43 6.43 2.16
C ILE A 54 -11.75 7.68 2.98
N GLU A 55 -12.93 8.24 2.77
CA GLU A 55 -13.45 9.38 3.54
C GLU A 55 -14.60 8.92 4.43
N ILE A 56 -14.60 9.38 5.68
CA ILE A 56 -15.69 9.16 6.63
C ILE A 56 -16.11 10.48 7.27
N GLN A 57 -17.39 10.58 7.60
CA GLN A 57 -17.92 11.71 8.36
C GLN A 57 -17.72 11.47 9.86
N ALA A 58 -17.16 12.45 10.57
CA ALA A 58 -17.03 12.41 12.02
C ALA A 58 -18.38 12.48 12.74
N SER A 59 -19.35 13.18 12.14
CA SER A 59 -20.75 13.27 12.56
C SER A 59 -21.58 12.16 11.91
N GLY A 60 -21.46 10.94 12.40
CA GLY A 60 -22.20 9.79 11.88
C GLY A 60 -21.75 8.47 12.48
N PRO A 61 -22.15 7.32 11.91
CA PRO A 61 -21.69 6.02 12.40
C PRO A 61 -20.17 5.85 12.29
N GLY A 62 -19.51 6.63 11.44
CA GLY A 62 -18.06 6.64 11.29
C GLY A 62 -17.52 5.28 10.86
N THR A 63 -18.28 4.53 10.04
CA THR A 63 -17.90 3.20 9.57
C THR A 63 -16.65 3.29 8.71
N ILE A 64 -15.64 2.53 9.09
CA ILE A 64 -14.38 2.38 8.37
C ILE A 64 -14.43 1.00 7.72
N ARG A 65 -14.49 0.94 6.40
CA ARG A 65 -14.53 -0.32 5.66
C ARG A 65 -13.49 -0.32 4.55
N PHE A 66 -12.63 -1.32 4.56
CA PHE A 66 -11.67 -1.59 3.50
C PHE A 66 -11.99 -2.94 2.86
N THR A 67 -12.28 -2.93 1.57
CA THR A 67 -12.45 -4.14 0.76
C THR A 67 -11.15 -4.38 -0.01
N LEU A 68 -10.35 -5.31 0.49
CA LEU A 68 -9.13 -5.77 -0.16
C LEU A 68 -9.49 -6.67 -1.34
N SER A 69 -8.77 -6.53 -2.46
CA SER A 69 -8.99 -7.33 -3.66
C SER A 69 -7.67 -7.64 -4.37
N ILE A 70 -7.52 -8.88 -4.83
CA ILE A 70 -6.44 -9.32 -5.73
C ILE A 70 -7.01 -9.67 -7.12
N PRO A 71 -6.24 -9.55 -8.21
CA PRO A 71 -6.75 -9.89 -9.54
C PRO A 71 -6.97 -11.39 -9.72
N GLU A 72 -8.08 -11.78 -10.34
CA GLU A 72 -8.38 -13.19 -10.67
C GLU A 72 -7.32 -13.81 -11.58
N SER A 73 -6.69 -13.00 -12.45
CA SER A 73 -5.62 -13.43 -13.36
C SER A 73 -4.38 -13.97 -12.64
N THR A 74 -4.25 -13.74 -11.33
CA THR A 74 -3.16 -14.30 -10.53
C THR A 74 -3.36 -15.79 -10.20
N GLY A 75 -4.57 -16.34 -10.37
CA GLY A 75 -4.89 -17.72 -10.01
C GLY A 75 -4.76 -17.99 -8.50
N ARG A 76 -4.87 -16.95 -7.66
CA ARG A 76 -4.78 -17.01 -6.21
C ARG A 76 -6.06 -16.51 -5.57
N THR A 77 -6.31 -16.94 -4.34
CA THR A 77 -7.42 -16.44 -3.53
C THR A 77 -6.91 -15.94 -2.18
N ILE A 78 -7.61 -14.98 -1.57
CA ILE A 78 -7.31 -14.51 -0.23
C ILE A 78 -7.92 -15.51 0.73
N ARG A 79 -7.07 -16.21 1.49
CA ARG A 79 -7.54 -17.09 2.57
C ARG A 79 -8.08 -16.26 3.72
N GLU A 80 -7.31 -15.25 4.14
CA GLU A 80 -7.65 -14.40 5.28
C GLU A 80 -6.83 -13.10 5.32
N ILE A 81 -7.37 -12.10 6.02
CA ILE A 81 -6.59 -11.01 6.61
C ILE A 81 -6.06 -11.51 7.95
N THR A 82 -4.79 -11.88 7.99
CA THR A 82 -4.15 -12.46 9.17
C THR A 82 -3.95 -11.41 10.26
N THR A 83 -3.46 -10.23 9.92
CA THR A 83 -3.24 -9.14 10.88
C THR A 83 -3.59 -7.82 10.26
N VAL A 84 -4.26 -6.98 11.04
CA VAL A 84 -4.54 -5.58 10.77
C VAL A 84 -3.77 -4.79 11.81
N ALA A 85 -2.96 -3.81 11.41
CA ALA A 85 -2.42 -2.82 12.33
C ALA A 85 -3.00 -1.45 12.01
N GLY A 86 -3.36 -0.70 13.04
CA GLY A 86 -3.94 0.64 12.93
C GLY A 86 -3.18 1.66 13.78
N GLY A 87 -3.35 2.94 13.48
CA GLY A 87 -2.78 4.03 14.25
C GLY A 87 -2.79 5.37 13.52
N GLY A 88 -1.90 6.27 13.92
CA GLY A 88 -1.61 7.49 13.15
C GLY A 88 -0.92 7.18 11.81
N THR A 89 -0.67 8.20 10.99
CA THR A 89 -0.09 8.04 9.65
C THR A 89 1.37 7.54 9.61
N GLY A 90 2.04 7.45 10.76
CA GLY A 90 3.41 6.93 10.89
C GLY A 90 3.55 5.40 10.96
N ILE A 91 2.44 4.65 10.94
CA ILE A 91 2.51 3.17 10.96
C ILE A 91 3.15 2.61 9.67
N ASN A 92 3.80 1.45 9.78
CA ASN A 92 4.50 0.82 8.65
C ASN A 92 4.46 -0.72 8.79
N ALA A 93 5.14 -1.43 7.89
CA ALA A 93 5.16 -2.90 7.88
C ALA A 93 5.61 -3.51 9.22
N ALA A 94 6.58 -2.90 9.91
CA ALA A 94 7.05 -3.40 11.20
C ALA A 94 5.99 -3.27 12.30
N THR A 95 5.03 -2.35 12.15
CA THR A 95 3.92 -2.16 13.09
C THR A 95 3.01 -3.41 13.18
N LEU A 96 2.98 -4.26 12.14
CA LEU A 96 2.25 -5.54 12.18
C LEU A 96 2.78 -6.49 13.28
N ASN A 97 4.03 -6.32 13.71
CA ASN A 97 4.64 -7.11 14.77
C ASN A 97 4.40 -6.53 16.18
N THR A 98 3.87 -5.31 16.28
CA THR A 98 3.63 -4.64 17.57
C THR A 98 2.26 -5.01 18.13
N ALA A 99 2.23 -5.75 19.25
CA ALA A 99 1.00 -6.26 19.84
C ALA A 99 -0.05 -5.16 20.14
N SER A 100 0.38 -4.00 20.65
CA SER A 100 -0.51 -2.87 20.94
C SER A 100 -1.10 -2.21 19.69
N ALA A 101 -0.47 -2.41 18.52
CA ALA A 101 -0.93 -1.87 17.26
C ALA A 101 -1.87 -2.82 16.50
N LYS A 102 -1.91 -4.12 16.84
CA LYS A 102 -2.78 -5.11 16.20
C LYS A 102 -4.25 -4.82 16.47
N TYR A 103 -5.03 -4.57 15.42
CA TYR A 103 -6.43 -4.20 15.49
C TYR A 103 -7.36 -5.40 15.71
N ASN A 104 -7.23 -6.42 14.87
CA ASN A 104 -8.04 -7.64 14.92
C ASN A 104 -7.53 -8.60 16.01
N THR A 105 -8.45 -9.35 16.64
CA THR A 105 -8.14 -10.37 17.65
C THR A 105 -8.03 -11.78 17.06
N ALA A 106 -8.65 -12.02 15.91
CA ALA A 106 -8.55 -13.24 15.12
C ALA A 106 -8.42 -12.90 13.62
N PRO A 107 -7.87 -13.80 12.80
CA PRO A 107 -7.86 -13.63 11.35
C PRO A 107 -9.26 -13.42 10.79
N ILE A 108 -9.40 -12.56 9.78
CA ILE A 108 -10.68 -12.28 9.12
C ILE A 108 -10.72 -13.10 7.83
N PRO A 109 -11.70 -13.98 7.64
CA PRO A 109 -11.75 -14.85 6.47
C PRO A 109 -11.89 -14.05 5.17
N GLY A 110 -11.18 -14.50 4.14
CA GLY A 110 -11.39 -14.04 2.78
C GLY A 110 -12.57 -14.74 2.11
N ASN A 111 -12.97 -14.20 0.97
CA ASN A 111 -14.01 -14.74 0.10
C ASN A 111 -13.52 -14.64 -1.35
N GLY A 112 -12.94 -15.73 -1.86
CA GLY A 112 -12.34 -15.77 -3.19
C GLY A 112 -11.19 -14.77 -3.31
N THR A 113 -11.29 -13.84 -4.25
CA THR A 113 -10.27 -12.80 -4.49
C THR A 113 -10.43 -11.55 -3.61
N THR A 114 -11.33 -11.58 -2.63
CA THR A 114 -11.64 -10.43 -1.78
C THR A 114 -11.57 -10.74 -0.29
N ALA A 115 -11.32 -9.73 0.53
CA ALA A 115 -11.49 -9.80 1.97
C ALA A 115 -11.92 -8.44 2.52
N VAL A 116 -12.71 -8.41 3.59
CA VAL A 116 -13.30 -7.18 4.11
C VAL A 116 -12.86 -6.97 5.55
N PHE A 117 -12.21 -5.83 5.80
CA PHE A 117 -12.05 -5.31 7.15
C PHE A 117 -13.08 -4.21 7.39
N GLU A 118 -13.79 -4.29 8.52
CA GLU A 118 -14.76 -3.28 8.94
C GLU A 118 -14.59 -2.95 10.42
N THR A 119 -14.65 -1.66 10.73
CA THR A 119 -14.69 -1.15 12.10
C THR A 119 -15.38 0.22 12.14
N THR A 120 -15.34 0.90 13.27
CA THR A 120 -15.89 2.25 13.44
C THR A 120 -14.84 3.20 14.00
N LEU A 121 -15.01 4.50 13.73
CA LEU A 121 -14.17 5.54 14.31
C LEU A 121 -14.22 5.54 15.85
N ALA A 122 -15.36 5.18 16.43
CA ALA A 122 -15.51 5.03 17.88
C ALA A 122 -14.64 3.89 18.43
N ALA A 123 -14.71 2.70 17.82
CA ALA A 123 -13.87 1.56 18.20
C ALA A 123 -12.36 1.89 18.04
N PHE A 124 -12.02 2.62 16.97
CA PHE A 124 -10.66 3.07 16.75
C PHE A 124 -10.17 4.01 17.86
N ARG A 125 -10.98 5.00 18.25
CA ARG A 125 -10.66 5.94 19.35
C ARG A 125 -10.47 5.22 20.68
N THR A 126 -11.31 4.23 20.98
CA THR A 126 -11.17 3.41 22.18
C THR A 126 -9.84 2.65 22.18
N LYS A 127 -9.43 2.11 21.02
CA LYS A 127 -8.19 1.35 20.90
C LYS A 127 -6.94 2.23 20.91
N TYR A 128 -6.99 3.40 20.30
CA TYR A 128 -5.87 4.33 20.17
C TYR A 128 -6.21 5.72 20.71
N PRO A 129 -6.36 5.89 22.03
CA PRO A 129 -6.80 7.14 22.63
C PRO A 129 -5.82 8.30 22.41
N SER A 130 -4.54 8.02 22.14
CA SER A 130 -3.51 9.02 21.85
C SER A 130 -3.47 9.46 20.39
N VAL A 131 -4.18 8.79 19.48
CA VAL A 131 -4.23 9.17 18.07
C VAL A 131 -5.29 10.24 17.88
N ALA A 132 -4.85 11.41 17.42
CA ALA A 132 -5.76 12.51 17.12
C ALA A 132 -6.76 12.09 16.03
N THR A 133 -8.05 12.25 16.31
CA THR A 133 -9.16 11.95 15.39
C THR A 133 -10.18 13.08 15.31
N THR A 134 -9.85 14.24 15.88
CA THR A 134 -10.62 15.47 15.73
C THR A 134 -10.45 15.99 14.30
N VAL A 135 -11.57 16.33 13.68
CA VAL A 135 -11.63 16.93 12.34
C VAL A 135 -10.70 18.14 12.27
N SER A 136 -9.96 18.25 11.18
CA SER A 136 -9.10 19.40 10.93
C SER A 136 -9.95 20.59 10.48
N PRO A 137 -9.73 21.81 11.01
CA PRO A 137 -10.43 23.00 10.53
C PRO A 137 -9.98 23.41 9.11
N ASN A 138 -8.85 22.88 8.61
CA ASN A 138 -8.37 23.12 7.26
C ASN A 138 -8.78 21.96 6.34
N PRO A 139 -9.71 22.16 5.39
CA PRO A 139 -10.15 21.10 4.49
C PRO A 139 -9.07 20.61 3.52
N ALA A 140 -8.02 21.42 3.27
CA ALA A 140 -6.89 21.00 2.44
C ALA A 140 -5.91 20.06 3.18
N SER A 141 -6.06 19.92 4.51
CA SER A 141 -5.25 19.03 5.35
C SER A 141 -6.18 18.28 6.31
N PRO A 142 -6.97 17.32 5.79
CA PRO A 142 -7.92 16.57 6.60
C PRO A 142 -7.19 15.75 7.67
N ARG A 143 -7.91 15.43 8.75
CA ARG A 143 -7.36 14.54 9.76
C ARG A 143 -7.29 13.13 9.18
N GLU A 144 -6.13 12.49 9.29
CA GLU A 144 -5.93 11.13 8.78
C GLU A 144 -5.51 10.16 9.89
N ILE A 145 -6.08 8.96 9.82
CA ILE A 145 -5.59 7.77 10.50
C ILE A 145 -5.22 6.73 9.44
N ALA A 146 -4.47 5.70 9.82
CA ALA A 146 -3.97 4.72 8.87
C ALA A 146 -4.15 3.28 9.34
N PHE A 147 -4.17 2.39 8.36
CA PHE A 147 -4.16 0.94 8.54
C PHE A 147 -3.16 0.30 7.58
N ILE A 148 -2.60 -0.84 7.99
CA ILE A 148 -1.79 -1.72 7.17
C ILE A 148 -2.19 -3.17 7.44
N PHE A 149 -2.15 -4.01 6.40
CA PHE A 149 -2.69 -5.36 6.45
C PHE A 149 -1.61 -6.39 6.12
N LEU A 150 -1.63 -7.49 6.84
CA LEU A 150 -0.99 -8.75 6.47
C LEU A 150 -2.10 -9.70 6.01
N ILE A 151 -2.07 -10.08 4.74
CA ILE A 151 -2.98 -11.09 4.19
C ILE A 151 -2.22 -12.39 3.98
N THR A 152 -2.92 -13.52 4.15
CA THR A 152 -2.43 -14.83 3.73
C THR A 152 -3.27 -15.34 2.58
N LEU A 153 -2.60 -15.82 1.53
CA LEU A 153 -3.22 -16.43 0.36
C LEU A 153 -3.56 -17.90 0.62
N ASP A 154 -4.30 -18.51 -0.31
CA ASP A 154 -4.66 -19.93 -0.30
C ASP A 154 -3.46 -20.89 -0.25
N ASN A 155 -2.35 -20.51 -0.87
CA ASN A 155 -1.11 -21.30 -0.85
C ASN A 155 -0.23 -21.06 0.40
N GLY A 156 -0.67 -20.21 1.33
CA GLY A 156 0.09 -19.87 2.54
C GLY A 156 1.06 -18.70 2.38
N ASP A 157 1.23 -18.16 1.18
CA ASP A 157 2.05 -16.96 0.96
C ASP A 157 1.44 -15.76 1.69
N GLN A 158 2.31 -14.90 2.21
CA GLN A 158 1.91 -13.69 2.92
C GLN A 158 2.24 -12.44 2.12
N ILE A 159 1.31 -11.47 2.15
CA ILE A 159 1.50 -10.17 1.53
C ILE A 159 1.24 -9.09 2.58
N VAL A 160 2.23 -8.24 2.76
CA VAL A 160 2.08 -6.97 3.49
C VAL A 160 1.58 -5.93 2.50
N THR A 161 0.44 -5.32 2.78
CA THR A 161 -0.09 -4.27 1.91
C THR A 161 0.68 -2.98 2.07
N GLN A 162 0.56 -2.09 1.09
CA GLN A 162 0.81 -0.66 1.34
C GLN A 162 -0.10 -0.15 2.46
N GLN A 163 0.32 0.93 3.13
CA GLN A 163 -0.51 1.63 4.10
C GLN A 163 -1.72 2.26 3.37
N VAL A 164 -2.90 2.16 3.97
CA VAL A 164 -4.10 2.90 3.55
C VAL A 164 -4.55 3.86 4.63
N ARG A 165 -5.28 4.89 4.24
CA ARG A 165 -5.70 5.97 5.13
C ARG A 165 -7.22 6.11 5.21
N VAL A 166 -7.65 6.68 6.31
CA VAL A 166 -9.02 7.16 6.49
C VAL A 166 -8.93 8.65 6.76
N ARG A 167 -9.56 9.43 5.88
CA ARG A 167 -9.76 10.87 6.06
C ARG A 167 -11.03 11.10 6.86
N ILE A 168 -10.89 11.82 7.96
CA ILE A 168 -11.97 12.18 8.86
C ILE A 168 -12.40 13.60 8.50
N LEU A 169 -13.61 13.71 7.97
CA LEU A 169 -14.25 14.95 7.54
C LEU A 169 -15.30 15.42 8.56
#